data_AF-A0A0N8RZQ1-F1
#
_entry.id   AF-A0A0N8RZQ1-F1
#
_cell.length_a   1.000
_cell.length_b   1.000
_cell.length_c   1.000
_cell.angle_alpha   90.00
_cell.angle_beta   90.00
_cell.angle_gamma   90.00
#
_symmetry.space_group_name_H-M   'P 1'
#
loop_
_entity.id
_entity.type
_entity.pdbx_description
1 polymer ?
#
loop_
_entity_poly.entity_id
_entity_poly.type
_entity_poly.pdbx_seq_one_letter_code
_entity_poly.pdbx_strand_id
1 'polypeptide(L)'
;MALSDEQKAARLQDKLARLRTKNRGLETGQKIILGGMLLAEAKREPRVRQWVLELAASTVKRDVDVKRLAPLLDELASMAP
;
A
#
# COMPACT_ATOMS: atom_id res chain seq x y z
N MET A 1 -15.48 43.37 -7.79
CA MET A 1 -14.46 43.37 -6.72
C MET A 1 -13.45 42.28 -7.03
N ALA A 2 -12.18 42.62 -7.19
CA ALA A 2 -11.11 41.65 -7.37
C ALA A 2 -10.86 40.94 -6.03
N LEU A 3 -10.56 39.64 -6.07
CA LEU A 3 -10.20 38.87 -4.87
C LEU A 3 -8.95 39.49 -4.22
N SER A 4 -8.96 39.62 -2.89
CA SER A 4 -7.75 40.00 -2.17
C SER A 4 -6.66 38.95 -2.37
N ASP A 5 -5.40 39.33 -2.22
CA ASP A 5 -4.29 38.39 -2.41
C ASP A 5 -4.33 37.24 -1.40
N GLU A 6 -4.87 37.48 -0.20
CA GLU A 6 -5.19 36.44 0.78
C GLU A 6 -6.25 35.44 0.27
N GLN A 7 -7.32 35.93 -0.37
CA GLN A 7 -8.35 35.07 -0.97
C GLN A 7 -7.80 34.25 -2.14
N LYS A 8 -6.85 34.80 -2.92
CA LYS A 8 -6.15 34.06 -3.98
C LYS A 8 -5.23 33.00 -3.39
N ALA A 9 -4.49 33.32 -2.33
CA ALA A 9 -3.60 32.38 -1.63
C ALA A 9 -4.39 31.21 -1.03
N ALA A 10 -5.52 31.48 -0.36
CA ALA A 10 -6.40 30.45 0.19
C ALA A 10 -6.90 29.48 -0.89
N ARG A 11 -7.34 30.00 -2.04
CA ARG A 11 -7.79 29.16 -3.18
C ARG A 11 -6.69 28.27 -3.74
N LEU A 12 -5.46 28.78 -3.82
CA LEU A 12 -4.32 27.99 -4.30
C LEU A 12 -3.94 26.89 -3.30
N GLN A 13 -3.98 27.18 -1.99
CA GLN A 13 -3.75 26.19 -0.93
C GLN A 13 -4.82 25.08 -0.97
N ASP A 14 -6.10 25.44 -1.14
CA ASP A 14 -7.18 24.46 -1.29
C ASP A 14 -7.00 23.57 -2.51
N LYS A 15 -6.64 24.17 -3.66
CA LYS A 15 -6.38 23.42 -4.89
C LYS A 15 -5.21 22.46 -4.71
N LEU A 16 -4.14 22.89 -4.04
CA LEU A 16 -2.99 22.06 -3.72
C LEU A 16 -3.36 20.91 -2.78
N ALA A 17 -4.16 21.18 -1.75
CA ALA A 17 -4.66 20.16 -0.83
C ALA A 17 -5.47 19.08 -1.56
N ARG A 18 -6.39 19.47 -2.45
CA ARG A 18 -7.18 18.53 -3.26
C ARG A 18 -6.31 17.67 -4.17
N LEU A 19 -5.33 18.27 -4.85
CA LEU A 19 -4.38 17.54 -5.71
C LEU A 19 -3.55 16.55 -4.90
N ARG A 20 -3.05 16.94 -3.72
CA ARG A 20 -2.32 16.04 -2.81
C ARG A 20 -3.18 14.87 -2.37
N THR A 21 -4.44 15.11 -1.99
CA THR A 21 -5.38 14.03 -1.62
C THR A 21 -5.63 13.08 -2.78
N LYS A 22 -5.86 13.59 -4.00
CA LYS A 22 -6.04 12.76 -5.19
C LYS A 22 -4.81 11.89 -5.47
N ASN A 23 -3.61 12.47 -5.37
CA ASN A 23 -2.36 11.73 -5.58
C ASN A 23 -2.16 10.64 -4.53
N ARG A 24 -2.44 10.92 -3.25
CA ARG A 24 -2.38 9.90 -2.18
C ARG A 24 -3.37 8.77 -2.42
N GLY A 25 -4.58 9.09 -2.89
CA GLY A 25 -5.59 8.09 -3.25
C GLY A 25 -5.13 7.19 -4.39
N LEU A 26 -4.56 7.78 -5.45
CA LEU A 26 -4.01 7.03 -6.58
C LEU A 26 -2.85 6.12 -6.16
N GLU A 27 -1.90 6.65 -5.39
CA GLU A 27 -0.76 5.88 -4.86
C GLU A 27 -1.22 4.71 -3.98
N THR A 28 -2.20 4.96 -3.10
CA THR A 28 -2.77 3.90 -2.24
C THR A 28 -3.46 2.84 -3.08
N GLY A 29 -4.26 3.23 -4.08
CA GLY A 29 -4.92 2.31 -4.99
C GLY A 29 -3.94 1.44 -5.77
N GLN A 30 -2.87 2.04 -6.30
CA GLN A 30 -1.81 1.30 -7.01
C GLN A 30 -1.15 0.24 -6.12
N LYS A 31 -0.82 0.58 -4.86
CA LYS A 31 -0.25 -0.37 -3.90
C LYS A 31 -1.20 -1.52 -3.58
N ILE A 32 -2.48 -1.22 -3.39
CA ILE A 32 -3.52 -2.24 -3.12
C ILE A 32 -3.66 -3.19 -4.31
N ILE A 33 -3.74 -2.66 -5.54
CA ILE A 33 -3.88 -3.47 -6.76
C ILE A 33 -2.66 -4.38 -6.94
N LEU A 34 -1.44 -3.83 -6.84
CA LEU A 34 -0.22 -4.59 -7.01
C LEU A 34 -0.06 -5.66 -5.92
N GLY A 35 -0.32 -5.30 -4.65
CA GLY A 35 -0.25 -6.22 -3.53
C GLY A 35 -1.28 -7.34 -3.64
N GLY A 36 -2.52 -7.01 -4.00
CA GLY A 36 -3.59 -8.00 -4.21
C GLY A 36 -3.27 -8.98 -5.34
N MET A 37 -2.74 -8.49 -6.46
CA MET A 37 -2.28 -9.32 -7.57
C MET A 37 -1.15 -10.26 -7.13
N LEU A 38 -0.14 -9.75 -6.42
CA LEU A 38 0.98 -10.57 -5.95
C LEU A 38 0.52 -11.65 -4.95
N LEU A 39 -0.42 -11.31 -4.05
CA LEU A 39 -0.98 -12.28 -3.12
C LEU A 39 -1.77 -13.38 -3.84
N ALA A 40 -2.55 -13.03 -4.86
CA ALA A 40 -3.24 -14.02 -5.69
C ALA A 40 -2.25 -14.96 -6.40
N GLU A 41 -1.13 -14.41 -6.90
CA GLU A 41 -0.07 -15.20 -7.51
C GLU A 41 0.64 -16.11 -6.50
N ALA A 42 0.96 -15.62 -5.30
CA ALA A 42 1.56 -16.42 -4.23
C ALA A 42 0.67 -17.61 -3.82
N LYS A 43 -0.67 -17.45 -3.86
CA LYS A 43 -1.60 -18.56 -3.62
C LYS A 43 -1.60 -19.61 -4.74
N ARG A 44 -1.24 -19.24 -5.97
CA ARG A 44 -1.25 -20.12 -7.14
C ARG A 44 0.10 -20.79 -7.42
N GLU A 45 1.19 -20.03 -7.35
CA GLU A 45 2.53 -20.44 -7.77
C GLU A 45 3.47 -20.62 -6.55
N PRO A 46 3.92 -21.85 -6.26
CA PRO A 46 4.77 -22.14 -5.11
C PRO A 46 6.07 -21.34 -5.04
N ARG A 47 6.70 -21.08 -6.18
CA ARG A 47 7.93 -20.29 -6.23
C ARG A 47 7.71 -18.85 -5.78
N VAL A 48 6.59 -18.25 -6.18
CA VAL A 48 6.22 -16.89 -5.77
C VAL A 48 5.85 -16.87 -4.29
N ARG A 49 5.15 -17.90 -3.81
CA ARG A 49 4.83 -18.05 -2.38
C ARG A 49 6.07 -18.05 -1.50
N GLN A 50 7.05 -18.88 -1.85
CA GLN A 50 8.30 -18.99 -1.12
C GLN A 50 9.06 -17.66 -1.12
N TRP A 51 9.15 -17.00 -2.28
CA TRP A 51 9.78 -15.69 -2.39
C TRP A 51 9.10 -14.62 -1.51
N VAL A 52 7.76 -14.60 -1.47
CA VAL A 52 7.01 -13.65 -0.62
C VAL A 52 7.27 -13.90 0.86
N LEU A 53 7.28 -15.17 1.29
CA LEU A 53 7.56 -15.53 2.70
C LEU A 53 8.97 -15.08 3.12
N GLU A 54 9.98 -15.33 2.30
CA GLU A 54 11.37 -14.93 2.55
C GLU A 54 11.54 -13.39 2.53
N LEU A 55 10.88 -12.72 1.59
CA LEU A 55 10.90 -11.27 1.51
C LEU A 55 10.24 -10.63 2.74
N ALA A 56 9.09 -11.17 3.19
CA ALA A 56 8.40 -10.68 4.37
C ALA A 56 9.27 -10.85 5.63
N ALA A 57 9.90 -12.03 5.80
CA ALA A 57 10.79 -12.30 6.91
C ALA A 57 12.04 -11.38 6.94
N SER A 58 12.57 -11.01 5.78
CA SER A 58 13.76 -10.16 5.67
C SER A 58 13.46 -8.66 5.76
N THR A 59 12.27 -8.19 5.38
CA THR A 59 11.95 -6.76 5.30
C THR A 59 11.05 -6.23 6.41
N VAL A 60 10.13 -7.05 6.94
CA VAL A 60 9.18 -6.62 7.96
C VAL A 60 9.76 -6.86 9.35
N LYS A 61 10.24 -5.80 9.99
CA LYS A 61 10.95 -5.88 11.28
C LYS A 61 10.22 -5.28 12.47
N ARG A 62 9.23 -4.41 12.23
CA ARG A 62 8.47 -3.79 13.31
C ARG A 62 7.47 -4.78 13.88
N ASP A 63 7.49 -5.01 15.18
CA ASP A 63 6.59 -5.97 15.85
C ASP A 63 5.11 -5.80 15.49
N VAL A 64 4.64 -4.55 15.36
CA VAL A 64 3.26 -4.26 15.00
C VAL A 64 2.94 -4.75 13.58
N ASP A 65 3.86 -4.57 12.64
CA ASP A 65 3.69 -4.97 11.25
C ASP A 65 3.83 -6.48 11.10
N VAL A 66 4.78 -7.10 11.82
CA VAL A 66 4.94 -8.56 11.90
C VAL A 66 3.66 -9.21 12.42
N LYS A 67 3.12 -8.73 13.55
CA LYS A 67 1.86 -9.26 14.12
C LYS A 67 0.68 -9.08 13.18
N ARG A 68 0.63 -7.96 12.45
CA ARG A 68 -0.44 -7.69 11.49
C ARG A 68 -0.41 -8.65 10.30
N LEU A 69 0.78 -9.00 9.82
CA LEU A 69 0.95 -9.88 8.65
C LEU A 69 0.94 -11.37 9.01
N ALA A 70 1.21 -11.75 10.27
CA ALA A 70 1.30 -13.15 10.69
C ALA A 70 0.16 -14.05 10.18
N PRO A 71 -1.14 -13.69 10.32
CA PRO A 71 -2.22 -14.57 9.85
C PRO A 71 -2.17 -14.86 8.34
N LEU A 72 -1.73 -13.88 7.54
CA LEU A 72 -1.62 -14.02 6.09
C LEU A 72 -0.40 -14.86 5.70
N LEU A 73 0.73 -14.66 6.38
CA LEU A 73 1.95 -15.42 6.14
C LEU A 73 1.78 -16.88 6.56
N ASP A 74 1.09 -17.13 7.67
CA ASP A 74 0.76 -18.49 8.14
C ASP A 74 -0.16 -19.21 7.15
N GLU A 75 -1.17 -18.52 6.59
CA GLU A 75 -2.01 -19.07 5.52
C GLU A 75 -1.14 -19.53 4.35
N LEU A 76 -0.26 -18.66 3.84
CA LEU A 76 0.63 -18.99 2.72
C LEU A 76 1.60 -20.13 3.07
N ALA A 77 2.19 -20.13 4.26
CA ALA A 77 3.11 -21.19 4.68
C ALA A 77 2.43 -22.55 4.82
N SER A 78 1.13 -22.57 5.14
CA SER A 78 0.35 -23.81 5.25
C SER A 78 -0.07 -24.42 3.91
N MET A 79 0.05 -23.67 2.82
CA MET A 79 -0.28 -24.16 1.48
C MET A 79 0.77 -25.15 0.99
N ALA A 80 0.33 -26.35 0.58
CA ALA A 80 1.19 -27.40 0.06
C ALA A 80 2.12 -26.87 -1.06
N PRO A 81 3.38 -27.35 -1.13
CA PRO A 81 4.36 -26.90 -2.12
C PRO A 81 3.94 -27.17 -3.55
#